data_AF-A0A3R6Z6X8-F1
#
_entry.id   AF-A0A3R6Z6X8-F1
#
_cell.length_a   1.000
_cell.length_b   1.000
_cell.length_c   1.000
_cell.angle_alpha   90.00
_cell.angle_beta   90.00
_cell.angle_gamma   90.00
#
_symmetry.space_group_name_H-M   'P 1'
#
loop_
_entity.id
_entity.type
_entity.pdbx_description
1 polymer ?
#
loop_
_entity_poly.entity_id
_entity_poly.type
_entity_poly.pdbx_seq_one_letter_code
_entity_poly.pdbx_strand_id
1 'polypeptide(L)'
;MVSNGDEPIRPSTNMQSQQQEGDDDFEALLMAPTVPAPDTSTDHDVIDQVQEDSKTHLLKAYVDDFDGVVPAAEVVVASIPLEVVQQREIQLERARIQRAQEEANEYQMRETLLAYKEQKARDRLAEEAIAHTKKMAAKELQSLQVVNLQSKSLWHVYHQAETHLKNVLTQQQAHVQHTYGTMSSPSSSSHTHRRYRTEWASIPQPIEIHVHMLRAVKDKLPQGHYVLLATLYDRLGGSPISWSVAGDRGIGTALPGLTTPLSHRGHFYNTELPVDQNVYVVCPPQHELRPGAS
;
A
#
# COMPACT_ATOMS: atom_id res chain seq x y z
N MET A 1 33.92 32.68 -9.15
CA MET A 1 33.34 32.72 -7.80
C MET A 1 32.08 31.87 -7.82
N VAL A 2 32.17 30.74 -7.11
CA VAL A 2 31.12 29.86 -6.59
C VAL A 2 30.10 29.29 -7.59
N SER A 3 30.42 28.10 -8.10
CA SER A 3 29.47 27.04 -8.44
C SER A 3 28.75 26.54 -7.19
N ASN A 4 27.44 26.29 -7.30
CA ASN A 4 26.61 25.33 -6.55
C ASN A 4 25.35 25.18 -7.44
N GLY A 5 24.90 24.03 -7.92
CA GLY A 5 24.93 22.69 -7.34
C GLY A 5 23.57 22.35 -6.72
N ASP A 6 22.44 22.61 -7.40
CA ASP A 6 21.11 22.23 -6.90
C ASP A 6 20.72 20.84 -7.42
N GLU A 7 20.85 19.86 -6.53
CA GLU A 7 20.41 18.48 -6.70
C GLU A 7 18.87 18.34 -6.62
N PRO A 8 18.30 17.32 -7.29
CA PRO A 8 16.88 17.02 -7.20
C PRO A 8 16.52 16.35 -5.86
N ILE A 9 15.59 16.98 -5.13
CA ILE A 9 15.00 16.45 -3.90
C ILE A 9 14.20 15.17 -4.22
N ARG A 10 14.77 14.02 -3.89
CA ARG A 10 14.06 12.74 -3.83
C ARG A 10 13.30 12.67 -2.49
N PRO A 11 11.99 12.39 -2.47
CA PRO A 11 11.36 11.92 -1.25
C PRO A 11 11.72 10.45 -1.06
N SER A 12 12.71 10.20 -0.21
CA SER A 12 13.03 8.88 0.32
C SER A 12 11.81 8.30 1.01
N THR A 13 11.26 7.24 0.43
CA THR A 13 10.29 6.36 1.07
C THR A 13 10.97 5.68 2.26
N ASN A 14 10.78 6.22 3.46
CA ASN A 14 11.11 5.53 4.70
C ASN A 14 9.80 5.02 5.33
N MET A 15 9.22 3.99 4.71
CA MET A 15 8.09 3.23 5.28
C MET A 15 8.63 2.07 6.13
N GLN A 16 9.44 2.36 7.13
CA GLN A 16 10.04 1.35 8.01
C GLN A 16 10.41 1.96 9.37
N SER A 17 9.40 2.44 10.10
CA SER A 17 9.58 2.77 11.53
C SER A 17 8.24 3.02 12.24
N GLN A 18 7.26 2.11 12.12
CA GLN A 18 6.08 2.08 13.00
C GLN A 18 5.62 0.64 13.34
N GLN A 19 6.53 -0.35 13.24
CA GLN A 19 6.24 -1.72 13.69
C GLN A 19 6.89 -2.08 15.02
N GLN A 20 7.61 -1.16 15.68
CA GLN A 20 8.34 -1.48 16.92
C GLN A 20 7.58 -1.17 18.23
N GLU A 21 6.56 -0.31 18.24
CA GLU A 21 5.85 0.02 19.49
C GLU A 21 4.90 -1.10 20.00
N GLY A 22 4.68 -2.17 19.23
CA GLY A 22 3.89 -3.32 19.66
C GLY A 22 4.71 -4.43 20.32
N ASP A 23 6.02 -4.49 20.04
CA ASP A 23 6.92 -5.51 20.58
C ASP A 23 7.47 -5.08 21.95
N ASP A 24 7.66 -3.77 22.18
CA ASP A 24 8.15 -3.23 23.45
C ASP A 24 7.16 -3.49 24.61
N ASP A 25 5.84 -3.44 24.35
CA ASP A 25 4.81 -3.73 25.36
C ASP A 25 4.75 -5.23 25.71
N PHE A 26 5.07 -6.12 24.76
CA PHE A 26 5.15 -7.56 24.99
C PHE A 26 6.44 -7.96 25.71
N GLU A 27 7.56 -7.33 25.34
CA GLU A 27 8.85 -7.50 26.00
C GLU A 27 8.81 -6.93 27.42
N ALA A 28 8.14 -5.80 27.65
CA ALA A 28 7.89 -5.25 28.99
C ALA A 28 7.02 -6.18 29.87
N LEU A 29 6.12 -6.97 29.28
CA LEU A 29 5.30 -7.95 29.99
C LEU A 29 6.10 -9.20 30.37
N LEU A 30 7.09 -9.58 29.55
CA LEU A 30 8.08 -10.62 29.86
C LEU A 30 9.13 -10.15 30.88
N MET A 31 9.43 -8.85 30.91
CA MET A 31 10.35 -8.20 31.86
C MET A 31 9.67 -7.68 33.13
N ALA A 32 8.33 -7.75 33.21
CA ALA A 32 7.61 -7.48 34.44
C ALA A 32 8.15 -8.40 35.54
N PRO A 33 8.35 -7.91 36.78
CA PRO A 33 8.93 -8.73 37.84
C PRO A 33 8.05 -9.96 38.01
N THR A 34 8.58 -11.09 37.53
CA THR A 34 7.99 -12.40 37.74
C THR A 34 7.74 -12.47 39.24
N VAL A 35 6.51 -12.80 39.65
CA VAL A 35 6.18 -13.01 41.07
C VAL A 35 7.36 -13.78 41.64
N PRO A 36 8.15 -13.18 42.56
CA PRO A 36 9.41 -13.79 42.97
C PRO A 36 9.05 -15.19 43.42
N ALA A 37 9.70 -16.19 42.81
CA ALA A 37 9.50 -17.57 43.20
C ALA A 37 9.58 -17.59 44.74
N PRO A 38 8.60 -18.22 45.42
CA PRO A 38 8.61 -18.26 46.88
C PRO A 38 10.00 -18.72 47.32
N ASP A 39 10.56 -18.05 48.31
CA ASP A 39 11.93 -18.30 48.76
C ASP A 39 12.01 -19.72 49.32
N THR A 40 12.41 -20.69 48.48
CA THR A 40 12.50 -22.11 48.83
C THR A 40 13.76 -22.42 49.63
N SER A 41 14.57 -21.41 49.95
CA SER A 41 15.80 -21.56 50.74
C SER A 41 15.53 -22.30 52.06
N THR A 42 14.47 -21.93 52.79
CA THR A 42 14.04 -22.65 54.00
C THR A 42 13.51 -24.06 53.75
N ASP A 43 12.88 -24.32 52.59
CA ASP A 43 12.40 -25.66 52.25
C ASP A 43 13.57 -26.60 51.90
N HIS A 44 14.64 -26.07 51.29
CA HIS A 44 15.87 -26.80 51.01
C HIS A 44 16.65 -27.10 52.29
N ASP A 45 16.70 -26.19 53.26
CA ASP A 45 17.32 -26.43 54.56
C ASP A 45 16.66 -27.59 55.31
N VAL A 46 15.32 -27.72 55.23
CA VAL A 46 14.59 -28.84 55.85
C VAL A 46 14.88 -30.15 55.12
N ILE A 47 14.95 -30.14 53.78
CA ILE A 47 15.28 -31.33 52.99
C ILE A 47 16.70 -31.79 53.28
N ASP A 48 17.67 -30.87 53.32
CA ASP A 48 19.07 -31.16 53.60
C ASP A 48 19.27 -31.66 55.04
N GLN A 49 18.54 -31.09 56.01
CA GLN A 49 18.51 -31.61 57.39
C GLN A 49 17.94 -33.03 57.46
N VAL A 50 16.84 -33.34 56.75
CA VAL A 50 16.30 -34.71 56.68
C VAL A 50 17.28 -35.66 55.96
N GLN A 51 18.03 -35.16 55.00
CA GLN A 51 19.04 -35.93 54.27
C GLN A 51 20.30 -36.19 55.11
N GLU A 52 20.69 -35.27 56.00
CA GLU A 52 21.74 -35.47 56.99
C GLU A 52 21.28 -36.36 58.15
N ASP A 53 20.05 -36.18 58.63
CA ASP A 53 19.42 -37.02 59.64
C ASP A 53 19.25 -38.46 59.14
N SER A 54 18.89 -38.68 57.87
CA SER A 54 18.80 -40.03 57.28
C SER A 54 20.18 -40.68 57.01
N LYS A 55 21.24 -39.89 56.88
CA LYS A 55 22.63 -40.42 56.79
C LYS A 55 23.21 -40.77 58.16
N THR A 56 22.81 -40.05 59.21
CA THR A 56 23.26 -40.28 60.59
C THR A 56 22.43 -41.33 61.31
N HIS A 57 21.13 -41.39 61.06
CA HIS A 57 20.32 -42.57 61.34
C HIS A 57 20.69 -43.64 60.31
N LEU A 58 21.72 -44.45 60.63
CA LEU A 58 21.80 -45.80 60.09
C LEU A 58 20.39 -46.39 60.25
N LEU A 59 19.69 -46.59 59.13
CA LEU A 59 18.50 -47.42 59.08
C LEU A 59 18.93 -48.72 59.72
N LYS A 60 18.60 -48.87 61.00
CA LYS A 60 18.93 -50.05 61.78
C LYS A 60 18.37 -51.17 60.95
N ALA A 61 19.27 -51.98 60.36
CA ALA A 61 18.87 -52.97 59.39
C ALA A 61 17.81 -53.80 60.10
N TYR A 62 16.57 -53.70 59.62
CA TYR A 62 15.44 -54.39 60.26
C TYR A 62 15.75 -55.90 60.38
N VAL A 63 16.68 -56.37 59.55
CA VAL A 63 17.29 -57.69 59.49
C VAL A 63 18.20 -58.00 60.70
N ASP A 64 19.00 -57.06 61.19
CA ASP A 64 19.92 -57.28 62.32
C ASP A 64 19.18 -57.29 63.68
N ASP A 65 18.04 -56.61 63.77
CA ASP A 65 17.14 -56.67 64.93
C ASP A 65 16.15 -57.85 64.87
N PHE A 66 16.04 -58.54 63.73
CA PHE A 66 15.14 -59.69 63.59
C PHE A 66 15.69 -60.96 64.26
N ASP A 67 17.02 -61.12 64.25
CA ASP A 67 17.74 -62.23 64.90
C ASP A 67 18.13 -61.93 66.36
N GLY A 68 17.82 -60.72 66.85
CA GLY A 68 17.74 -60.48 68.27
C GLY A 68 16.63 -61.34 68.83
N VAL A 69 16.98 -62.51 69.38
CA VAL A 69 16.09 -63.34 70.21
C VAL A 69 15.46 -62.39 71.21
N VAL A 70 14.23 -61.94 70.91
CA VAL A 70 13.42 -61.13 71.82
C VAL A 70 13.41 -61.97 73.08
N PRO A 71 14.12 -61.55 74.16
CA PRO A 71 14.27 -62.40 75.33
C PRO A 71 12.85 -62.66 75.75
N ALA A 72 12.41 -63.93 75.67
CA ALA A 72 11.00 -64.34 75.69
C ALA A 72 10.26 -63.36 76.57
N ALA A 73 9.68 -62.33 75.92
CA ALA A 73 9.04 -61.30 76.67
C ALA A 73 7.86 -62.09 77.17
N GLU A 74 7.87 -62.44 78.45
CA GLU A 74 6.67 -62.83 79.13
C GLU A 74 5.76 -61.64 78.85
N VAL A 75 4.97 -61.77 77.77
CA VAL A 75 3.75 -61.03 77.57
C VAL A 75 2.96 -61.55 78.74
N VAL A 76 3.16 -60.90 79.89
CA VAL A 76 2.34 -61.11 81.05
C VAL A 76 0.99 -60.65 80.53
N VAL A 77 0.20 -61.62 80.08
CA VAL A 77 -1.22 -61.45 79.81
C VAL A 77 -1.87 -61.27 81.17
N ALA A 78 -1.48 -60.21 81.86
CA ALA A 78 -2.23 -59.69 82.96
C ALA A 78 -3.53 -59.20 82.32
N SER A 79 -4.65 -59.70 82.82
CA SER A 79 -5.95 -59.15 82.50
C SER A 79 -5.96 -57.69 82.95
N ILE A 80 -5.64 -56.78 82.03
CA ILE A 80 -5.77 -55.36 82.27
C ILE A 80 -7.28 -55.13 82.47
N PRO A 81 -7.70 -54.57 83.61
CA PRO A 81 -9.11 -54.32 83.84
C PRO A 81 -9.67 -53.44 82.72
N LEU A 82 -10.86 -53.79 82.24
CA LEU A 82 -11.51 -53.20 81.08
C LEU A 82 -11.59 -51.67 81.19
N GLU A 83 -11.77 -51.13 82.40
CA GLU A 83 -11.85 -49.68 82.62
C GLU A 83 -10.56 -48.93 82.26
N VAL A 84 -9.37 -49.53 82.48
CA VAL A 84 -8.09 -48.88 82.18
C VAL A 84 -7.85 -48.81 80.67
N VAL A 85 -8.29 -49.83 79.93
CA VAL A 85 -8.24 -49.85 78.45
C VAL A 85 -9.19 -48.80 77.88
N GLN A 86 -10.43 -48.74 78.38
CA GLN A 86 -11.42 -47.75 77.95
C GLN A 86 -10.99 -46.31 78.22
N GLN A 87 -10.43 -46.02 79.40
CA GLN A 87 -9.92 -44.69 79.72
C GLN A 87 -8.78 -44.28 78.80
N ARG A 88 -7.88 -45.22 78.46
CA ARG A 88 -6.77 -44.99 77.54
C ARG A 88 -7.25 -44.77 76.10
N GLU A 89 -8.25 -45.52 75.64
CA GLU A 89 -8.90 -45.31 74.35
C GLU A 89 -9.55 -43.93 74.26
N ILE A 90 -10.31 -43.52 75.28
CA ILE A 90 -10.93 -42.19 75.35
C ILE A 90 -9.87 -41.07 75.27
N GLN A 91 -8.73 -41.24 75.93
CA GLN A 91 -7.64 -40.27 75.87
C GLN A 91 -7.01 -40.20 74.47
N LEU A 92 -6.80 -41.34 73.82
CA LEU A 92 -6.27 -41.41 72.46
C LEU A 92 -7.24 -40.84 71.44
N GLU A 93 -8.54 -41.12 71.56
CA GLU A 93 -9.56 -40.55 70.70
C GLU A 93 -9.67 -39.03 70.88
N ARG A 94 -9.66 -38.53 72.12
CA ARG A 94 -9.63 -37.08 72.39
C ARG A 94 -8.40 -36.42 71.79
N ALA A 95 -7.22 -37.01 71.94
CA ALA A 95 -5.99 -36.48 71.37
C ALA A 95 -6.00 -36.50 69.83
N ARG A 96 -6.63 -37.52 69.21
CA ARG A 96 -6.80 -37.61 67.76
C ARG A 96 -7.78 -36.56 67.24
N ILE A 97 -8.90 -36.36 67.95
CA ILE A 97 -9.89 -35.33 67.62
C ILE A 97 -9.27 -33.93 67.76
N GLN A 98 -8.50 -33.68 68.83
CA GLN A 98 -7.82 -32.41 69.02
C GLN A 98 -6.82 -32.11 67.90
N ARG A 99 -5.97 -33.08 67.53
CA ARG A 99 -5.04 -32.91 66.39
C ARG A 99 -5.78 -32.64 65.08
N ALA A 100 -6.84 -33.39 64.79
CA ALA A 100 -7.65 -33.17 63.59
C ALA A 100 -8.32 -31.78 63.59
N GLN A 101 -8.72 -31.26 64.75
CA GLN A 101 -9.26 -29.91 64.90
C GLN A 101 -8.19 -28.84 64.69
N GLU A 102 -7.00 -29.02 65.26
CA GLU A 102 -5.86 -28.11 65.08
C GLU A 102 -5.45 -28.03 63.61
N GLU A 103 -5.26 -29.18 62.95
CA GLU A 103 -4.95 -29.26 61.51
C GLU A 103 -6.04 -28.60 60.65
N ALA A 104 -7.32 -28.83 60.97
CA ALA A 104 -8.44 -28.20 60.26
C ALA A 104 -8.43 -26.66 60.43
N ASN A 105 -8.10 -26.16 61.61
CA ASN A 105 -8.02 -24.73 61.89
C ASN A 105 -6.85 -24.08 61.12
N GLU A 106 -5.68 -24.73 61.11
CA GLU A 106 -4.52 -24.25 60.35
C GLU A 106 -4.81 -24.21 58.85
N TYR A 107 -5.49 -25.23 58.33
CA TYR A 107 -5.91 -25.29 56.94
C TYR A 107 -6.86 -24.15 56.59
N GLN A 108 -7.87 -23.89 57.41
CA GLN A 108 -8.81 -22.78 57.22
C GLN A 108 -8.10 -21.41 57.26
N MET A 109 -7.16 -21.21 58.19
CA MET A 109 -6.37 -19.98 58.24
C MET A 109 -5.54 -19.79 56.97
N ARG A 110 -4.92 -20.87 56.46
CA ARG A 110 -4.16 -20.82 55.20
C ARG A 110 -5.05 -20.49 54.01
N GLU A 111 -6.21 -21.13 53.86
CA GLU A 111 -7.14 -20.87 52.76
C GLU A 111 -7.65 -19.43 52.77
N THR A 112 -8.00 -18.89 53.94
CA THR A 112 -8.48 -17.50 54.05
C THR A 112 -7.40 -16.48 53.68
N LEU A 113 -6.14 -16.72 54.08
CA LEU A 113 -5.01 -15.89 53.69
C LEU A 113 -4.74 -15.95 52.18
N LEU A 114 -4.85 -17.13 51.56
CA LEU A 114 -4.70 -17.30 50.12
C LEU A 114 -5.80 -16.57 49.35
N ALA A 115 -7.06 -16.76 49.75
CA ALA A 115 -8.21 -16.08 49.15
C ALA A 115 -8.09 -14.55 49.26
N TYR A 116 -7.63 -14.03 50.40
CA TYR A 116 -7.39 -12.60 50.59
C TYR A 116 -6.30 -12.07 49.64
N LYS A 117 -5.18 -12.79 49.51
CA LYS A 117 -4.09 -12.42 48.59
C LYS A 117 -4.55 -12.45 47.14
N GLU A 118 -5.33 -13.46 46.76
CA GLU A 118 -5.89 -13.59 45.41
C GLU A 118 -6.84 -12.44 45.08
N GLN A 119 -7.76 -12.10 45.98
CA GLN A 119 -8.66 -10.96 45.79
C GLN A 119 -7.89 -9.66 45.60
N LYS A 120 -6.88 -9.40 46.45
CA LYS A 120 -6.05 -8.21 46.33
C LYS A 120 -5.26 -8.17 45.01
N ALA A 121 -4.77 -9.32 44.53
CA ALA A 121 -4.11 -9.41 43.24
C ALA A 121 -5.08 -9.14 42.08
N ARG A 122 -6.30 -9.70 42.17
CA ARG A 122 -7.37 -9.50 41.19
C ARG A 122 -7.81 -8.03 41.10
N ASP A 123 -7.94 -7.36 42.23
CA ASP A 123 -8.32 -5.95 42.28
C ASP A 123 -7.25 -5.05 41.61
N ARG A 124 -5.96 -5.31 41.88
CA ARG A 124 -4.85 -4.61 41.21
C ARG A 124 -4.87 -4.80 39.69
N LEU A 125 -5.03 -6.05 39.23
CA LEU A 125 -5.11 -6.34 37.80
C LEU A 125 -6.34 -5.69 37.15
N ALA A 126 -7.47 -5.62 37.87
CA ALA A 126 -8.66 -4.93 37.38
C ALA A 126 -8.43 -3.42 37.25
N GLU A 127 -7.78 -2.79 38.22
CA GLU A 127 -7.40 -1.38 38.16
C GLU A 127 -6.44 -1.09 36.99
N GLU A 128 -5.42 -1.93 36.81
CA GLU A 128 -4.47 -1.83 35.71
C GLU A 128 -5.15 -2.02 34.34
N ALA A 129 -6.05 -3.00 34.22
CA ALA A 129 -6.83 -3.20 33.00
C ALA A 129 -7.73 -2.00 32.67
N ILE A 130 -8.36 -1.40 33.67
CA ILE A 130 -9.17 -0.17 33.50
C ILE A 130 -8.27 1.00 33.07
N ALA A 131 -7.09 1.15 33.67
CA ALA A 131 -6.14 2.19 33.29
C ALA A 131 -5.63 2.00 31.86
N HIS A 132 -5.28 0.77 31.49
CA HIS A 132 -4.80 0.41 30.16
C HIS A 132 -5.88 0.65 29.08
N THR A 133 -7.11 0.17 29.30
CA THR A 133 -8.23 0.39 28.36
C THR A 133 -8.51 1.88 28.15
N LYS A 134 -8.47 2.69 29.20
CA LYS A 134 -8.59 4.16 29.09
C LYS A 134 -7.44 4.78 28.28
N LYS A 135 -6.19 4.32 28.50
CA LYS A 135 -5.02 4.78 27.74
C LYS A 135 -5.16 4.43 26.25
N MET A 136 -5.61 3.22 25.93
CA MET A 136 -5.86 2.79 24.56
C MET A 136 -6.97 3.61 23.90
N ALA A 137 -8.10 3.83 24.57
CA ALA A 137 -9.17 4.68 24.06
C ALA A 137 -8.70 6.13 23.78
N ALA A 138 -7.85 6.69 24.65
CA ALA A 138 -7.27 8.01 24.41
C ALA A 138 -6.33 8.04 23.19
N LYS A 139 -5.49 7.00 22.99
CA LYS A 139 -4.65 6.86 21.80
C LYS A 139 -5.48 6.73 20.53
N GLU A 140 -6.54 5.91 20.55
CA GLU A 140 -7.45 5.73 19.42
C GLU A 140 -8.11 7.06 19.01
N LEU A 141 -8.62 7.84 19.97
CA LEU A 141 -9.19 9.16 19.70
C LEU A 141 -8.18 10.11 19.05
N GLN A 142 -6.92 10.11 19.50
CA GLN A 142 -5.86 10.90 18.88
C GLN A 142 -5.59 10.43 17.44
N SER A 143 -5.51 9.13 17.19
CA SER A 143 -5.31 8.62 15.83
C SER A 143 -6.47 9.00 14.89
N LEU A 144 -7.71 8.94 15.36
CA LEU A 144 -8.89 9.33 14.59
C LEU A 144 -8.85 10.82 14.26
N GLN A 145 -8.40 11.66 15.19
CA GLN A 145 -8.23 13.08 14.95
C GLN A 145 -7.17 13.36 13.87
N VAL A 146 -6.03 12.68 13.92
CA VAL A 146 -4.98 12.81 12.90
C VAL A 146 -5.49 12.41 11.52
N VAL A 147 -6.18 11.27 11.42
CA VAL A 147 -6.79 10.80 10.15
C VAL A 147 -7.81 11.80 9.62
N ASN A 148 -8.64 12.39 10.49
CA ASN A 148 -9.62 13.41 10.11
C ASN A 148 -8.96 14.68 9.56
N LEU A 149 -7.84 15.11 10.16
CA LEU A 149 -7.09 16.27 9.68
C LEU A 149 -6.43 15.99 8.33
N GLN A 150 -5.86 14.80 8.16
CA GLN A 150 -5.28 14.37 6.89
C GLN A 150 -6.33 14.30 5.77
N SER A 151 -7.51 13.74 6.04
CA SER A 151 -8.59 13.66 5.05
C SER A 151 -9.11 15.04 4.64
N LYS A 152 -9.23 15.97 5.60
CA LYS A 152 -9.55 17.38 5.33
C LYS A 152 -8.49 18.03 4.46
N SER A 153 -7.20 17.86 4.76
CA SER A 153 -6.12 18.42 3.95
C SER A 153 -6.17 17.88 2.52
N LEU A 154 -6.32 16.56 2.35
CA LEU A 154 -6.44 15.92 1.05
C LEU A 154 -7.62 16.46 0.24
N TRP A 155 -8.76 16.68 0.89
CA TRP A 155 -9.94 17.26 0.25
C TRP A 155 -9.67 18.65 -0.33
N HIS A 156 -8.95 19.52 0.41
CA HIS A 156 -8.60 20.84 -0.07
C HIS A 156 -7.64 20.78 -1.28
N VAL A 157 -6.61 19.93 -1.21
CA VAL A 157 -5.66 19.75 -2.32
C VAL A 157 -6.37 19.22 -3.56
N TYR A 158 -7.24 18.22 -3.40
CA TYR A 158 -8.04 17.67 -4.49
C TYR A 158 -8.91 18.76 -5.14
N HIS A 159 -9.65 19.52 -4.33
CA HIS A 159 -10.55 20.55 -4.85
C HIS A 159 -9.79 21.71 -5.51
N GLN A 160 -8.61 22.06 -4.98
CA GLN A 160 -7.72 23.02 -5.61
C GLN A 160 -7.22 22.52 -6.97
N ALA A 161 -6.82 21.25 -7.09
CA ALA A 161 -6.40 20.67 -8.36
C ALA A 161 -7.56 20.59 -9.36
N GLU A 162 -8.76 20.24 -8.90
CA GLU A 162 -9.97 20.19 -9.72
C GLU A 162 -10.34 21.57 -10.27
N THR A 163 -10.38 22.59 -9.41
CA THR A 163 -10.66 23.97 -9.84
C THR A 163 -9.59 24.50 -10.78
N HIS A 164 -8.31 24.21 -10.51
CA HIS A 164 -7.21 24.56 -11.42
C HIS A 164 -7.37 23.89 -12.79
N LEU A 165 -7.66 22.60 -12.83
CA LEU A 165 -7.88 21.88 -14.09
C LEU A 165 -9.07 22.46 -14.87
N LYS A 166 -10.19 22.73 -14.19
CA LYS A 166 -11.35 23.37 -14.81
C LYS A 166 -10.99 24.74 -15.40
N ASN A 167 -10.22 25.55 -14.67
CA ASN A 167 -9.77 26.86 -15.14
C ASN A 167 -8.82 26.75 -16.35
N VAL A 168 -7.90 25.78 -16.34
CA VAL A 168 -7.02 25.53 -17.49
C VAL A 168 -7.85 25.09 -18.70
N LEU A 169 -8.82 24.19 -18.52
CA LEU A 169 -9.69 23.74 -19.60
C LEU A 169 -10.53 24.88 -20.18
N THR A 170 -11.10 25.75 -19.34
CA THR A 170 -11.87 26.91 -19.82
C THR A 170 -10.99 27.92 -20.55
N GLN A 171 -9.76 28.16 -20.08
CA GLN A 171 -8.78 29.00 -20.78
C GLN A 171 -8.40 28.41 -22.13
N GLN A 172 -8.13 27.11 -22.20
CA GLN A 172 -7.81 26.42 -23.46
C GLN A 172 -8.99 26.45 -24.42
N GLN A 173 -10.21 26.22 -23.93
CA GLN A 173 -11.43 26.33 -24.73
C GLN A 173 -11.61 27.75 -25.27
N ALA A 174 -11.38 28.78 -24.47
CA ALA A 174 -11.43 30.18 -24.90
C ALA A 174 -10.33 30.48 -25.94
N HIS A 175 -9.12 29.96 -25.75
CA HIS A 175 -8.02 30.11 -26.72
C HIS A 175 -8.34 29.45 -28.06
N VAL A 176 -8.92 28.24 -28.02
CA VAL A 176 -9.38 27.54 -29.22
C VAL A 176 -10.50 28.32 -29.91
N GLN A 177 -11.50 28.80 -29.18
CA GLN A 177 -12.58 29.63 -29.72
C GLN A 177 -12.07 30.94 -30.33
N HIS A 178 -11.09 31.59 -29.70
CA HIS A 178 -10.49 32.81 -30.23
C HIS A 178 -9.68 32.54 -31.51
N THR A 179 -8.88 31.47 -31.52
CA THR A 179 -7.97 31.16 -32.63
C THR A 179 -8.70 30.57 -33.83
N TYR A 180 -9.75 29.77 -33.59
CA TYR A 180 -10.40 28.96 -34.62
C TYR A 180 -11.90 29.27 -34.80
N GLY A 181 -12.48 30.13 -33.96
CA GLY A 181 -13.92 30.41 -33.96
C GLY A 181 -14.76 29.34 -33.27
N THR A 182 -16.06 29.58 -33.18
CA THR A 182 -17.04 28.61 -32.66
C THR A 182 -17.33 27.60 -33.76
N MET A 183 -17.08 26.30 -33.51
CA MET A 183 -17.52 25.24 -34.41
C MET A 183 -19.05 25.15 -34.40
N SER A 184 -19.73 25.93 -35.24
CA SER A 184 -21.11 25.65 -35.59
C SER A 184 -21.15 24.50 -36.60
N SER A 185 -22.19 23.66 -36.50
CA SER A 185 -22.50 22.66 -37.52
C SER A 185 -22.49 23.32 -38.91
N PRO A 186 -21.88 22.70 -39.93
CA PRO A 186 -21.57 23.37 -41.18
C PRO A 186 -22.85 23.90 -41.84
N SER A 187 -23.01 25.22 -41.86
CA SER A 187 -23.89 25.87 -42.82
C SER A 187 -23.24 25.75 -44.20
N SER A 188 -24.03 25.26 -45.15
CA SER A 188 -23.62 24.69 -46.44
C SER A 188 -22.96 25.67 -47.45
N SER A 189 -22.44 26.82 -47.05
CA SER A 189 -22.06 27.88 -48.01
C SER A 189 -20.75 28.64 -47.73
N SER A 190 -19.95 28.26 -46.73
CA SER A 190 -18.65 28.92 -46.51
C SER A 190 -17.51 28.12 -47.16
N HIS A 191 -16.92 28.64 -48.23
CA HIS A 191 -15.70 28.12 -48.88
C HIS A 191 -14.44 28.35 -48.00
N THR A 192 -14.54 28.07 -46.70
CA THR A 192 -13.41 28.15 -45.78
C THR A 192 -12.63 26.84 -45.86
N HIS A 193 -11.31 26.94 -45.94
CA HIS A 193 -10.42 25.77 -45.94
C HIS A 193 -10.69 24.93 -44.69
N ARG A 194 -11.06 23.66 -44.88
CA ARG A 194 -11.33 22.74 -43.76
C ARG A 194 -10.00 22.20 -43.25
N ARG A 195 -9.56 22.72 -42.10
CA ARG A 195 -8.30 22.29 -41.47
C ARG A 195 -8.53 21.11 -40.55
N TYR A 196 -7.92 19.97 -40.88
CA TYR A 196 -8.00 18.74 -40.08
C TYR A 196 -6.90 18.73 -39.02
N ARG A 197 -7.28 18.41 -37.78
CA ARG A 197 -6.35 18.21 -36.66
C ARG A 197 -5.90 16.76 -36.64
N THR A 198 -4.59 16.55 -36.64
CA THR A 198 -4.00 15.22 -36.47
C THR A 198 -4.14 14.80 -35.01
N GLU A 199 -5.00 13.84 -34.73
CA GLU A 199 -4.98 13.06 -33.49
C GLU A 199 -3.96 11.93 -33.64
N TRP A 200 -3.30 11.51 -32.56
CA TRP A 200 -2.26 10.47 -32.59
C TRP A 200 -2.75 9.13 -33.17
N ALA A 201 -4.06 8.89 -33.20
CA ALA A 201 -4.68 7.71 -33.81
C ALA A 201 -4.86 7.81 -35.35
N SER A 202 -4.82 9.01 -35.93
CA SER A 202 -5.04 9.27 -37.36
C SER A 202 -3.89 10.11 -37.94
N ILE A 203 -2.71 9.51 -38.03
CA ILE A 203 -1.52 10.16 -38.62
C ILE A 203 -1.70 10.20 -40.15
N PRO A 204 -1.71 11.40 -40.76
CA PRO A 204 -1.93 11.50 -42.19
C PRO A 204 -0.68 11.04 -42.96
N GLN A 205 -0.88 10.44 -44.12
CA GLN A 205 0.17 9.81 -44.92
C GLN A 205 0.76 10.80 -45.94
N PRO A 206 2.08 11.07 -45.90
CA PRO A 206 2.73 11.87 -46.93
C PRO A 206 2.81 11.09 -48.25
N ILE A 207 2.44 11.73 -49.36
CA ILE A 207 2.56 11.19 -50.71
C ILE A 207 3.45 12.09 -51.55
N GLU A 208 4.35 11.44 -52.28
CA GLU A 208 5.22 12.08 -53.28
C GLU A 208 4.61 11.90 -54.67
N ILE A 209 4.51 13.01 -55.41
CA ILE A 209 4.04 13.04 -56.79
C ILE A 209 5.20 13.53 -57.65
N HIS A 210 5.75 12.63 -58.47
CA HIS A 210 6.78 12.97 -59.43
C HIS A 210 6.14 13.41 -60.76
N VAL A 211 6.33 14.67 -61.13
CA VAL A 211 5.78 15.26 -62.36
C VAL A 211 6.88 15.32 -63.41
N HIS A 212 6.82 14.43 -64.40
CA HIS A 212 7.80 14.38 -65.49
C HIS A 212 7.65 15.54 -66.49
N MET A 213 6.50 15.64 -67.16
CA MET A 213 6.28 16.60 -68.25
C MET A 213 4.79 16.88 -68.47
N LEU A 214 4.46 18.07 -68.95
CA LEU A 214 3.15 18.39 -69.52
C LEU A 214 3.19 18.17 -71.03
N ARG A 215 2.19 17.46 -71.56
CA ARG A 215 2.05 17.19 -73.00
C ARG A 215 0.87 17.96 -73.57
N ALA A 216 0.89 18.16 -74.89
CA ALA A 216 -0.13 18.88 -75.64
C ALA A 216 -0.35 20.33 -75.14
N VAL A 217 0.70 20.99 -74.66
CA VAL A 217 0.67 22.38 -74.18
C VAL A 217 0.44 23.34 -75.35
N LYS A 218 1.30 23.30 -76.38
CA LYS A 218 1.12 24.01 -77.65
C LYS A 218 0.70 25.49 -77.44
N ASP A 219 -0.46 25.88 -77.96
CA ASP A 219 -1.03 27.23 -77.88
C ASP A 219 -1.87 27.46 -76.60
N LYS A 220 -1.96 26.46 -75.71
CA LYS A 220 -2.87 26.49 -74.54
C LYS A 220 -2.39 27.39 -73.42
N LEU A 221 -1.08 27.66 -73.37
CA LEU A 221 -0.46 28.52 -72.37
C LEU A 221 0.19 29.73 -73.05
N PRO A 222 -0.10 30.98 -72.62
CA PRO A 222 0.66 32.13 -73.09
C PRO A 222 2.16 32.03 -72.75
N GLN A 223 2.94 32.97 -73.28
CA GLN A 223 4.35 33.09 -72.90
C GLN A 223 4.42 33.56 -71.44
N GLY A 224 5.16 32.84 -70.60
CA GLY A 224 5.23 33.18 -69.18
C GLY A 224 5.90 32.11 -68.32
N HIS A 225 5.84 32.33 -67.00
CA HIS A 225 6.31 31.39 -65.99
C HIS A 225 5.11 30.74 -65.32
N TYR A 226 5.13 29.42 -65.24
CA TYR A 226 4.06 28.59 -64.71
C TYR A 226 4.53 27.82 -63.49
N VAL A 227 3.61 27.55 -62.59
CA VAL A 227 3.88 26.75 -61.41
C VAL A 227 2.75 25.74 -61.22
N LEU A 228 3.10 24.49 -60.94
CA LEU A 228 2.14 23.43 -60.65
C LEU A 228 1.97 23.31 -59.15
N LEU A 229 0.73 23.47 -58.68
CA LEU A 229 0.33 23.31 -57.29
C LEU A 229 -0.48 22.02 -57.16
N ALA A 230 -0.09 21.14 -56.24
CA ALA A 230 -0.88 19.98 -55.89
C ALA A 230 -1.68 20.26 -54.61
N THR A 231 -3.01 20.15 -54.70
CA THR A 231 -3.93 20.30 -53.57
C THR A 231 -4.85 19.10 -53.46
N LEU A 232 -5.06 18.63 -52.23
CA LEU A 232 -6.00 17.55 -51.97
C LEU A 232 -7.39 18.11 -51.68
N TYR A 233 -8.42 17.48 -52.24
CA TYR A 233 -9.81 17.83 -52.02
C TYR A 233 -10.55 16.68 -51.34
N ASP A 234 -11.52 17.02 -50.49
CA ASP A 234 -12.36 16.04 -49.76
C ASP A 234 -13.28 15.24 -50.70
N ARG A 235 -13.80 15.91 -51.73
CA ARG A 235 -14.63 15.31 -52.79
C ARG A 235 -14.54 16.13 -54.06
N LEU A 236 -15.02 15.58 -55.17
CA LEU A 236 -15.20 16.33 -56.42
C LEU A 236 -16.11 17.55 -56.18
N GLY A 237 -15.62 18.75 -56.50
CA GLY A 237 -16.31 20.02 -56.22
C GLY A 237 -16.37 20.40 -54.73
N GLY A 238 -15.62 19.73 -53.86
CA GLY A 238 -15.54 20.00 -52.43
C GLY A 238 -14.56 21.12 -52.06
N SER A 239 -14.24 21.19 -50.77
CA SER A 239 -13.23 22.11 -50.25
C SER A 239 -11.83 21.46 -50.25
N PRO A 240 -10.76 22.26 -50.42
CA PRO A 240 -9.41 21.76 -50.23
C PRO A 240 -9.21 21.35 -48.76
N ILE A 241 -8.51 20.24 -48.58
CA ILE A 241 -8.09 19.71 -47.29
C ILE A 241 -6.77 20.35 -46.91
N SER A 242 -6.69 20.93 -45.72
CA SER A 242 -5.41 21.32 -45.12
C SER A 242 -5.19 20.62 -43.77
N TRP A 243 -3.94 20.34 -43.44
CA TRP A 243 -3.58 19.62 -42.21
C TRP A 243 -2.88 20.55 -41.23
N SER A 244 -3.10 20.35 -39.93
CA SER A 244 -2.41 21.15 -38.90
C SER A 244 -0.89 21.02 -38.97
N VAL A 245 -0.38 19.82 -39.28
CA VAL A 245 1.05 19.48 -39.32
C VAL A 245 1.71 19.84 -40.65
N ALA A 246 0.96 19.79 -41.76
CA ALA A 246 1.50 19.98 -43.11
C ALA A 246 1.41 21.44 -43.58
N GLY A 247 0.44 22.20 -43.08
CA GLY A 247 0.10 23.52 -43.62
C GLY A 247 -0.75 23.39 -44.89
N ASP A 248 -0.96 24.52 -45.58
CA ASP A 248 -1.90 24.58 -46.71
C ASP A 248 -1.30 24.10 -48.06
N ARG A 249 0.04 23.99 -48.18
CA ARG A 249 0.74 23.81 -49.47
C ARG A 249 2.04 22.98 -49.38
N GLY A 250 1.99 21.80 -48.79
CA GLY A 250 3.14 20.89 -48.66
C GLY A 250 3.28 20.34 -47.26
N ILE A 251 4.48 19.89 -46.88
CA ILE A 251 4.84 19.47 -45.52
C ILE A 251 6.02 20.32 -45.07
N GLY A 252 5.71 21.44 -44.40
CA GLY A 252 6.74 22.41 -44.00
C GLY A 252 7.48 23.03 -45.20
N THR A 253 8.73 23.45 -44.97
CA THR A 253 9.55 24.13 -46.00
C THR A 253 10.38 23.17 -46.86
N ALA A 254 10.65 21.95 -46.36
CA ALA A 254 11.52 20.99 -47.02
C ALA A 254 10.80 20.17 -48.11
N LEU A 255 9.48 20.00 -48.00
CA LEU A 255 8.67 19.18 -48.89
C LEU A 255 7.53 20.04 -49.48
N PRO A 256 7.81 20.83 -50.53
CA PRO A 256 6.84 21.77 -51.07
C PRO A 256 5.71 21.06 -51.83
N GLY A 257 4.49 21.59 -51.70
CA GLY A 257 3.33 21.22 -52.53
C GLY A 257 3.28 21.91 -53.89
N LEU A 258 4.39 22.54 -54.30
CA LEU A 258 4.49 23.42 -55.46
C LEU A 258 5.80 23.17 -56.21
N THR A 259 5.79 23.17 -57.54
CA THR A 259 7.01 23.13 -58.36
C THR A 259 7.76 24.46 -58.33
N THR A 260 8.99 24.50 -58.83
CA THR A 260 9.65 25.77 -59.18
C THR A 260 8.99 26.37 -60.43
N PRO A 261 9.17 27.67 -60.69
CA PRO A 261 8.66 28.29 -61.92
C PRO A 261 9.25 27.66 -63.19
N LEU A 262 8.37 27.28 -64.11
CA LEU A 262 8.67 26.69 -65.42
C LEU A 262 8.39 27.71 -66.51
N SER A 263 9.36 27.94 -67.40
CA SER A 263 9.21 28.93 -68.48
C SER A 263 8.60 28.32 -69.72
N HIS A 264 7.52 28.92 -70.23
CA HIS A 264 6.92 28.59 -71.52
C HIS A 264 7.07 29.76 -72.48
N ARG A 265 7.56 29.50 -73.70
CA ARG A 265 7.88 30.53 -74.70
C ARG A 265 6.70 30.98 -75.57
N GLY A 266 5.52 30.39 -75.39
CA GLY A 266 4.32 30.76 -76.16
C GLY A 266 4.37 30.39 -77.65
N HIS A 267 5.30 29.51 -78.06
CA HIS A 267 5.39 29.05 -79.44
C HIS A 267 4.45 27.88 -79.72
N PHE A 268 3.75 27.92 -80.86
CA PHE A 268 2.80 26.89 -81.26
C PHE A 268 3.42 25.49 -81.47
N TYR A 269 4.74 25.41 -81.62
CA TYR A 269 5.45 24.14 -81.79
C TYR A 269 5.94 23.54 -80.46
N ASN A 270 5.79 24.25 -79.33
CA ASN A 270 6.12 23.72 -78.01
C ASN A 270 4.99 22.80 -77.52
N THR A 271 4.97 21.56 -78.01
CA THR A 271 3.96 20.57 -77.61
C THR A 271 4.19 20.03 -76.21
N GLU A 272 5.42 20.09 -75.69
CA GLU A 272 5.81 19.53 -74.40
C GLU A 272 6.49 20.58 -73.51
N LEU A 273 6.21 20.54 -72.21
CA LEU A 273 6.88 21.33 -71.19
C LEU A 273 7.50 20.38 -70.16
N PRO A 274 8.83 20.21 -70.13
CA PRO A 274 9.48 19.38 -69.13
C PRO A 274 9.38 20.03 -67.75
N VAL A 275 9.05 19.23 -66.74
CA VAL A 275 8.91 19.66 -65.34
C VAL A 275 9.99 19.00 -64.49
N ASP A 276 10.03 17.66 -64.52
CA ASP A 276 10.95 16.77 -63.80
C ASP A 276 11.17 17.15 -62.33
N GLN A 277 10.08 17.28 -61.58
CA GLN A 277 10.10 17.72 -60.17
C GLN A 277 9.12 16.94 -59.29
N ASN A 278 9.46 16.86 -58.00
CA ASN A 278 8.67 16.17 -56.99
C ASN A 278 7.84 17.20 -56.21
N VAL A 279 6.57 16.85 -56.01
CA VAL A 279 5.63 17.63 -55.22
C VAL A 279 5.06 16.75 -54.12
N TYR A 280 4.88 17.30 -52.93
CA TYR A 280 4.44 16.54 -51.76
C TYR A 280 3.07 17.00 -51.27
N VAL A 281 2.20 16.03 -51.00
CA VAL A 281 0.86 16.26 -50.47
C VAL A 281 0.62 15.31 -49.30
N VAL A 282 -0.26 15.70 -48.39
CA VAL A 282 -0.63 14.88 -47.23
C VAL A 282 -2.04 14.35 -47.41
N CYS A 283 -2.16 13.02 -47.35
CA CYS A 283 -3.42 12.30 -47.51
C CYS A 283 -3.96 11.81 -46.16
N PRO A 284 -5.28 11.60 -46.05
CA PRO A 284 -5.87 10.93 -44.91
C PRO A 284 -5.23 9.56 -44.66
N PRO A 285 -5.23 9.08 -43.41
CA PRO A 285 -4.72 7.76 -43.08
C PRO A 285 -5.50 6.66 -43.80
N GLN A 286 -4.85 5.53 -44.07
CA GLN A 286 -5.41 4.44 -44.88
C GLN A 286 -6.74 3.88 -44.36
N HIS A 287 -7.00 3.89 -43.05
CA HIS A 287 -8.28 3.44 -42.50
C HIS A 287 -9.45 4.39 -42.77
N GLU A 288 -9.18 5.65 -43.12
CA GLU A 288 -10.19 6.63 -43.53
C GLU A 288 -10.42 6.63 -45.05
N LEU A 289 -9.46 6.07 -45.82
CA LEU A 289 -9.58 5.91 -47.26
C LEU A 289 -10.60 4.81 -47.57
N ARG A 290 -11.82 5.20 -47.89
CA ARG A 290 -12.78 4.28 -48.52
C ARG A 290 -12.43 4.18 -50.01
N PRO A 291 -12.26 2.97 -50.58
CA PRO A 291 -12.12 2.83 -52.02
C PRO A 291 -13.37 3.43 -52.66
N GLY A 292 -13.18 4.41 -53.55
CA GLY A 292 -14.28 4.93 -54.35
C GLY A 292 -14.80 3.80 -55.24
N ALA A 293 -16.02 3.33 -54.96
CA ALA A 293 -16.72 2.44 -55.86
C ALA A 293 -16.97 3.19 -57.19
N SER A 294 -16.37 2.67 -58.26
CA SER A 294 -16.92 2.77 -59.61
C SER A 294 -18.13 1.87 -59.73
#